data_AF-A0A485L470-F1
#
_entry.id   AF-A0A485L470-F1
#
_cell.length_a   1.000
_cell.length_b   1.000
_cell.length_c   1.000
_cell.angle_alpha   90.00
_cell.angle_beta   90.00
_cell.angle_gamma   90.00
#
_symmetry.space_group_name_H-M   'P 1'
#
loop_
_entity.id
_entity.type
_entity.pdbx_description
1 polymer ?
#
loop_
_entity_poly.entity_id
_entity_poly.type
_entity_poly.pdbx_seq_one_letter_code
_entity_poly.pdbx_strand_id
1 'polypeptide(L)'
;MPTKDVSRNEALLSSMTQYSVGNYVREVMQVMMERVIKEQPHEPLEFLINVVRNDPRIDALDTESRFRRMDLRRVATKKKHLRAVFAEMVRGKDRPESIPREACVDKLLASKCLRQAFPHHAQDIVQVFGKKDTPKDVSVDIFVALSMTALARPFALQ
;
A
#
# COMPACT_ATOMS: atom_id res chain seq x y z
N MET A 1 0.46 -15.15 -29.01
CA MET A 1 -0.33 -14.42 -27.98
C MET A 1 0.27 -14.76 -26.63
N PRO A 2 0.63 -13.77 -25.79
CA PRO A 2 1.17 -14.06 -24.47
C PRO A 2 0.12 -14.82 -23.65
N THR A 3 0.51 -15.93 -23.04
CA THR A 3 -0.38 -16.73 -22.20
C THR A 3 -0.72 -15.95 -20.92
N LYS A 4 -1.90 -16.22 -20.34
CA LYS A 4 -2.42 -15.54 -19.14
C LYS A 4 -1.42 -15.55 -17.96
N ASP A 5 -0.55 -16.57 -17.90
CA ASP A 5 0.51 -16.70 -16.90
C ASP A 5 1.72 -15.78 -17.12
N VAL A 6 2.06 -15.46 -18.37
CA VAL A 6 3.14 -14.49 -18.67
C VAL A 6 2.74 -13.10 -18.19
N SER A 7 1.49 -12.70 -18.44
CA SER A 7 0.93 -11.44 -17.95
C SER A 7 0.86 -11.39 -16.42
N ARG A 8 0.59 -12.50 -15.75
CA ARG A 8 0.59 -12.59 -14.27
C ARG A 8 1.99 -12.47 -13.68
N ASN A 9 2.98 -13.14 -14.27
CA ASN A 9 4.36 -13.11 -13.79
C ASN A 9 5.00 -11.74 -14.00
N GLU A 10 4.73 -11.08 -15.13
CA GLU A 10 5.19 -9.72 -15.39
C GLU A 10 4.57 -8.71 -14.39
N ALA A 11 3.28 -8.85 -14.09
CA ALA A 11 2.63 -8.03 -13.06
C ALA A 11 3.25 -8.25 -11.68
N LEU A 12 3.55 -9.50 -11.32
CA LEU A 12 4.23 -9.83 -10.07
C LEU A 12 5.64 -9.25 -10.00
N LEU A 13 6.44 -9.37 -11.06
CA LEU A 13 7.79 -8.78 -11.13
C LEU A 13 7.75 -7.26 -11.02
N SER A 14 6.77 -6.61 -11.64
CA SER A 14 6.55 -5.17 -11.50
C SER A 14 6.20 -4.79 -10.05
N SER A 15 5.31 -5.55 -9.40
CA SER A 15 4.98 -5.38 -7.98
C SER A 15 6.20 -5.57 -7.08
N MET A 16 6.99 -6.63 -7.28
CA MET A 16 8.22 -6.88 -6.51
C MET A 16 9.27 -5.78 -6.72
N THR A 17 9.37 -5.25 -7.95
CA THR A 17 10.27 -4.13 -8.24
C THR A 17 9.81 -2.87 -7.50
N GLN A 18 8.53 -2.54 -7.57
CA GLN A 18 7.96 -1.41 -6.83
C GLN A 18 8.10 -1.60 -5.31
N TYR A 19 7.94 -2.83 -4.81
CA TYR A 19 8.23 -3.20 -3.42
C TYR A 19 9.66 -2.82 -3.06
N SER A 20 10.62 -3.30 -3.84
CA SER A 20 12.04 -3.10 -3.55
C SER A 20 12.43 -1.61 -3.53
N VAL A 21 11.90 -0.82 -4.46
CA VAL A 21 12.13 0.62 -4.55
C VAL A 21 11.44 1.36 -3.39
N GLY A 22 10.20 1.00 -3.05
CA GLY A 22 9.46 1.63 -1.95
C GLY A 22 10.02 1.33 -0.55
N ASN A 23 10.72 0.20 -0.40
CA ASN A 23 11.40 -0.20 0.83
C ASN A 23 12.86 0.24 0.88
N TYR A 24 13.36 0.98 -0.12
CA TYR A 24 14.78 1.35 -0.22
C TYR A 24 15.76 0.17 -0.20
N VAL A 25 15.35 -0.98 -0.72
CA VAL A 25 16.19 -2.20 -0.71
C VAL A 25 17.50 -1.96 -1.45
N ARG A 26 17.46 -1.17 -2.54
CA ARG A 26 18.66 -0.82 -3.29
C ARG A 26 19.65 -0.02 -2.44
N GLU A 27 19.16 0.97 -1.71
CA GLU A 27 19.96 1.85 -0.86
C GLU A 27 20.52 1.10 0.35
N VAL A 28 19.73 0.21 0.96
CA VAL A 28 20.20 -0.69 2.02
C VAL A 28 21.33 -1.58 1.50
N MET A 29 21.16 -2.20 0.33
CA MET A 29 22.20 -3.01 -0.32
C MET A 29 23.46 -2.19 -0.62
N GLN A 30 23.31 -0.94 -1.05
CA GLN A 30 24.46 -0.05 -1.28
C GLN A 30 25.24 0.21 0.01
N VAL A 31 24.57 0.52 1.12
CA VAL A 31 25.21 0.71 2.43
C VAL A 31 25.93 -0.57 2.88
N MET A 32 25.27 -1.72 2.74
CA MET A 32 25.85 -3.03 3.07
C MET A 32 27.13 -3.32 2.29
N MET A 33 27.10 -3.12 0.96
CA MET A 33 28.28 -3.34 0.11
C MET A 33 29.42 -2.38 0.43
N GLU A 34 29.12 -1.09 0.65
CA GLU A 34 30.11 -0.08 1.04
C GLU A 34 30.83 -0.50 2.34
N ARG A 35 30.07 -0.97 3.33
CA ARG A 35 30.61 -1.44 4.62
C ARG A 35 31.51 -2.66 4.45
N VAL A 36 31.10 -3.64 3.64
CA VAL A 36 31.90 -4.86 3.40
C VAL A 36 33.19 -4.55 2.65
N ILE A 37 33.14 -3.70 1.61
CA ILE A 37 34.32 -3.33 0.82
C ILE A 37 35.33 -2.57 1.69
N LYS A 38 34.84 -1.72 2.59
CA LYS A 38 35.68 -0.90 3.46
C LYS A 38 36.33 -1.70 4.59
N GLU A 39 35.55 -2.49 5.32
CA GLU A 39 36.02 -3.17 6.53
C GLU A 39 36.63 -4.56 6.25
N GLN A 40 36.34 -5.15 5.08
CA GLN A 40 36.83 -6.47 4.64
C GLN A 40 36.80 -7.55 5.74
N PRO A 41 35.63 -7.77 6.36
CA PRO A 41 35.50 -8.69 7.48
C PRO A 41 35.83 -10.14 7.07
N HIS A 42 36.48 -10.88 7.96
CA HIS A 42 36.71 -12.32 7.78
C HIS A 42 35.38 -13.11 7.74
N GLU A 43 34.37 -12.65 8.46
CA GLU A 43 33.02 -13.23 8.48
C GLU A 43 31.99 -12.24 7.91
N PRO A 44 31.86 -12.15 6.57
CA PRO A 44 31.06 -11.10 5.95
C PRO A 44 29.57 -11.19 6.23
N LEU A 45 29.02 -12.38 6.47
CA LEU A 45 27.58 -12.54 6.74
C LEU A 45 27.21 -12.04 8.15
N GLU A 46 27.96 -12.42 9.17
CA GLU A 46 27.74 -11.93 10.54
C GLU A 46 27.95 -10.41 10.64
N PHE A 47 28.98 -9.92 9.96
CA PHE A 47 29.21 -8.48 9.83
C PHE A 47 28.01 -7.76 9.19
N LEU A 48 27.47 -8.30 8.08
CA LEU A 48 26.31 -7.72 7.42
C LEU A 48 25.04 -7.77 8.27
N ILE A 49 24.82 -8.84 9.04
CA ILE A 49 23.70 -8.91 10.00
C ILE A 49 23.84 -7.79 11.04
N ASN A 50 25.06 -7.56 11.54
CA ASN A 50 25.33 -6.48 12.48
C ASN A 50 25.12 -5.10 11.85
N VAL A 51 25.56 -4.88 10.61
CA VAL A 51 25.34 -3.65 9.85
C VAL A 51 23.85 -3.37 9.67
N VAL A 52 23.06 -4.37 9.27
CA VAL A 52 21.61 -4.20 9.10
C VAL A 52 20.91 -3.83 10.42
N ARG A 53 21.40 -4.33 11.55
CA ARG A 53 20.80 -4.08 12.88
C ARG A 53 21.19 -2.74 13.49
N ASN A 54 22.36 -2.21 13.16
CA ASN A 54 23.00 -1.14 13.94
C ASN A 54 23.53 0.03 13.09
N ASP A 55 23.48 -0.03 11.75
CA ASP A 55 23.92 1.09 10.92
C ASP A 55 22.86 2.21 10.91
N PRO A 56 23.18 3.42 11.38
CA PRO A 56 22.22 4.52 11.48
C PRO A 56 21.66 4.95 10.11
N ARG A 57 22.37 4.68 9.01
CA ARG A 57 21.86 4.95 7.66
C ARG A 57 20.75 3.98 7.29
N ILE A 58 20.86 2.71 7.69
CA ILE A 58 19.82 1.70 7.45
C ILE A 58 18.59 2.00 8.32
N ASP A 59 18.77 2.41 9.58
CA ASP A 59 17.66 2.84 10.44
C ASP A 59 16.91 4.06 9.87
N ALA A 60 17.64 5.03 9.32
CA ALA A 60 17.04 6.19 8.65
C ALA A 60 16.25 5.78 7.40
N LEU A 61 16.78 4.86 6.59
CA LEU A 61 16.09 4.32 5.42
C LEU A 61 14.82 3.55 5.82
N ASP A 62 14.86 2.74 6.87
CA ASP A 62 13.68 2.04 7.38
C ASP A 62 12.61 3.03 7.85
N THR A 63 13.02 4.03 8.63
CA THR A 63 12.14 5.10 9.12
C THR A 63 11.48 5.87 7.97
N GLU A 64 12.26 6.30 6.99
CA GLU A 64 11.77 6.99 5.78
C GLU A 64 10.85 6.07 4.95
N SER A 65 11.17 4.78 4.85
CA SER A 65 10.30 3.80 4.17
C SER A 65 8.95 3.67 4.85
N ARG A 66 8.88 3.75 6.19
CA ARG A 66 7.63 3.73 6.94
C ARG A 66 6.82 5.00 6.71
N PHE A 67 7.49 6.16 6.66
CA PHE A 67 6.82 7.43 6.34
C PHE A 67 6.25 7.44 4.92
N ARG A 68 6.99 6.96 3.93
CA ARG A 68 6.50 6.84 2.54
C ARG A 68 5.34 5.86 2.39
N ARG A 69 5.26 4.86 3.26
CA ARG A 69 4.14 3.91 3.30
C ARG A 69 2.88 4.49 3.96
N MET A 70 2.97 5.61 4.68
CA MET A 70 1.79 6.21 5.31
C MET A 70 1.22 7.34 4.46
N ASP A 71 -0.11 7.42 4.38
CA ASP A 71 -0.77 8.65 3.94
C ASP A 71 -0.63 9.73 5.02
N LEU A 72 0.24 10.73 4.81
CA LEU A 72 0.49 11.81 5.78
C LEU A 72 -0.50 12.96 5.71
N ARG A 73 -1.49 12.91 4.80
CA ARG A 73 -2.49 13.98 4.69
C ARG A 73 -3.32 14.10 5.97
N ARG A 74 -3.79 15.31 6.27
CA ARG A 74 -4.69 15.55 7.40
C ARG A 74 -5.92 14.64 7.32
N VAL A 75 -6.42 14.19 8.46
CA VAL A 75 -7.62 13.33 8.56
C VAL A 75 -8.80 13.93 7.79
N ALA A 76 -9.00 15.25 7.87
CA ALA A 76 -10.05 15.95 7.13
C ALA A 76 -9.92 15.79 5.60
N THR A 77 -8.70 15.88 5.08
CA THR A 77 -8.39 15.70 3.65
C THR A 77 -8.63 14.27 3.21
N LYS A 78 -8.18 13.27 3.99
CA LYS A 78 -8.45 11.85 3.72
C LYS A 78 -9.95 11.58 3.63
N LYS A 79 -10.71 12.01 4.65
CA LYS A 79 -12.17 11.87 4.69
C LYS A 79 -12.87 12.56 3.51
N LYS A 80 -12.40 13.75 3.10
CA LYS A 80 -12.93 14.47 1.93
C LYS A 80 -12.76 13.64 0.65
N HIS A 81 -11.58 13.09 0.39
CA HIS A 81 -11.34 12.26 -0.79
C HIS A 81 -12.13 10.95 -0.74
N LEU A 82 -12.20 10.27 0.40
CA LEU A 82 -13.01 9.05 0.55
C LEU A 82 -14.49 9.30 0.25
N ARG A 83 -15.06 10.41 0.76
CA ARG A 83 -16.44 10.78 0.43
C ARG A 83 -16.66 11.04 -1.05
N ALA A 84 -15.69 11.66 -1.73
CA ALA A 84 -15.76 11.88 -3.17
C ALA A 84 -15.73 10.55 -3.94
N VAL A 85 -14.87 9.60 -3.54
CA VAL A 85 -14.84 8.24 -4.10
C VAL A 85 -16.18 7.54 -3.91
N PHE A 86 -16.75 7.60 -2.69
CA PHE A 86 -18.06 6.99 -2.43
C PHE A 86 -19.18 7.63 -3.26
N ALA A 87 -19.20 8.97 -3.37
CA ALA A 87 -20.18 9.67 -4.19
C ALA A 87 -20.10 9.28 -5.67
N GLU A 88 -18.90 9.05 -6.22
CA GLU A 88 -18.73 8.51 -7.58
C GLU A 88 -19.31 7.09 -7.69
N MET A 89 -19.05 6.23 -6.70
CA MET A 89 -19.57 4.86 -6.70
C MET A 89 -21.09 4.81 -6.66
N VAL A 90 -21.76 5.77 -6.03
CA VAL A 90 -23.22 5.77 -5.88
C VAL A 90 -23.93 6.64 -6.94
N ARG A 91 -23.18 7.36 -7.78
CA ARG A 91 -23.72 8.19 -8.87
C ARG A 91 -24.62 7.34 -9.79
N GLY A 92 -25.85 7.81 -10.01
CA GLY A 92 -26.85 7.15 -10.87
C GLY A 92 -27.74 6.10 -10.19
N LYS A 93 -27.79 6.04 -8.84
CA LYS A 93 -28.74 5.22 -8.09
C LYS A 93 -29.84 6.07 -7.44
N ASP A 94 -31.09 5.60 -7.50
CA ASP A 94 -32.28 6.26 -6.94
C ASP A 94 -32.34 6.28 -5.41
N ARG A 95 -31.51 5.49 -4.71
CA ARG A 95 -31.38 5.50 -3.24
C ARG A 95 -29.90 5.42 -2.86
N PRO A 96 -29.24 6.53 -2.50
CA PRO A 96 -27.78 6.57 -2.45
C PRO A 96 -27.18 6.42 -1.05
N GLU A 97 -27.95 5.92 -0.08
CA GLU A 97 -27.51 5.91 1.33
C GLU A 97 -26.57 4.73 1.65
N SER A 98 -26.72 3.61 0.93
CA SER A 98 -25.87 2.43 1.09
C SER A 98 -25.72 1.63 -0.20
N ILE A 99 -24.64 0.86 -0.30
CA ILE A 99 -24.41 -0.11 -1.37
C ILE A 99 -24.09 -1.48 -0.77
N PRO A 100 -24.54 -2.59 -1.41
CA PRO A 100 -24.13 -3.92 -0.98
C PRO A 100 -22.62 -4.07 -1.00
N ARG A 101 -22.05 -4.81 -0.04
CA ARG A 101 -20.61 -5.03 0.10
C ARG A 101 -19.95 -5.53 -1.18
N GLU A 102 -20.56 -6.50 -1.85
CA GLU A 102 -20.04 -7.08 -3.10
C GLU A 102 -19.96 -6.03 -4.21
N ALA A 103 -21.05 -5.26 -4.38
CA ALA A 103 -21.06 -4.12 -5.30
C ALA A 103 -20.06 -3.02 -4.92
N CYS A 104 -19.76 -2.84 -3.63
CA CYS A 104 -18.72 -1.92 -3.16
C CYS A 104 -17.33 -2.38 -3.62
N VAL A 105 -17.00 -3.66 -3.43
CA VAL A 105 -15.70 -4.23 -3.84
C VAL A 105 -15.52 -4.10 -5.36
N ASP A 106 -16.52 -4.48 -6.15
CA ASP A 106 -16.45 -4.39 -7.62
C ASP A 106 -16.24 -2.94 -8.09
N LYS A 107 -16.96 -1.99 -7.47
CA LYS A 107 -16.83 -0.56 -7.79
C LYS A 107 -15.48 0.02 -7.36
N LEU A 108 -14.93 -0.41 -6.23
CA LEU A 108 -13.60 0.00 -5.79
C LEU A 108 -12.50 -0.53 -6.71
N LEU A 109 -12.61 -1.79 -7.15
CA LEU A 109 -11.71 -2.37 -8.15
C LEU A 109 -11.76 -1.60 -9.47
N ALA A 110 -12.93 -1.12 -9.89
CA ALA A 110 -13.09 -0.32 -11.09
C ALA A 110 -12.74 1.18 -10.91
N SER A 111 -12.73 1.72 -9.68
CA SER A 111 -12.63 3.16 -9.43
C SER A 111 -11.28 3.75 -9.84
N LYS A 112 -11.31 4.67 -10.81
CA LYS A 112 -10.14 5.49 -11.17
C LYS A 112 -9.89 6.58 -10.12
N CYS A 113 -10.95 7.16 -9.54
CA CYS A 113 -10.82 8.19 -8.51
C CYS A 113 -10.09 7.66 -7.27
N LEU A 114 -10.36 6.43 -6.84
CA LEU A 114 -9.64 5.79 -5.72
C LEU A 114 -8.14 5.71 -6.00
N ARG A 115 -7.75 5.20 -7.18
CA ARG A 115 -6.36 5.07 -7.59
C ARG A 115 -5.64 6.42 -7.72
N GLN A 116 -6.34 7.47 -8.12
CA GLN A 116 -5.76 8.82 -8.18
C GLN A 116 -5.64 9.45 -6.80
N ALA A 117 -6.65 9.28 -5.94
CA ALA A 117 -6.68 9.88 -4.63
C ALA A 117 -5.78 9.16 -3.62
N PHE A 118 -5.62 7.84 -3.74
CA PHE A 118 -4.88 6.96 -2.83
C PHE A 118 -4.05 5.94 -3.62
N PRO A 119 -3.07 6.38 -4.44
CA PRO A 119 -2.32 5.50 -5.34
C PRO A 119 -1.64 4.34 -4.61
N HIS A 120 -1.14 4.60 -3.40
CA HIS A 120 -0.48 3.59 -2.59
C HIS A 120 -1.44 2.79 -1.71
N HIS A 121 -2.69 3.21 -1.47
CA HIS A 121 -3.56 2.50 -0.51
C HIS A 121 -4.84 1.96 -1.17
N ALA A 122 -4.98 2.10 -2.49
CA ALA A 122 -6.18 1.68 -3.21
C ALA A 122 -6.50 0.20 -2.97
N GLN A 123 -5.49 -0.67 -3.01
CA GLN A 123 -5.67 -2.11 -2.82
C GLN A 123 -5.95 -2.46 -1.35
N ASP A 124 -5.29 -1.80 -0.40
CA ASP A 124 -5.58 -1.98 1.03
C ASP A 124 -7.02 -1.61 1.36
N ILE A 125 -7.51 -0.51 0.77
CA ILE A 125 -8.90 -0.08 0.91
C ILE A 125 -9.84 -1.16 0.36
N VAL A 126 -9.61 -1.68 -0.85
CA VAL A 126 -10.42 -2.78 -1.43
C VAL A 126 -10.45 -4.00 -0.51
N GLN A 127 -9.29 -4.41 0.01
CA GLN A 127 -9.16 -5.60 0.86
C GLN A 127 -9.93 -5.50 2.16
N VAL A 128 -10.03 -4.31 2.77
CA VAL A 128 -10.84 -4.14 3.97
C VAL A 128 -12.31 -4.50 3.70
N PHE A 129 -12.85 -4.16 2.52
CA PHE A 129 -14.23 -4.51 2.16
C PHE A 129 -14.42 -5.96 1.71
N GLY A 130 -13.34 -6.65 1.32
CA GLY A 130 -13.37 -8.08 0.98
C GLY A 130 -13.41 -9.03 2.19
N LYS A 131 -13.25 -8.53 3.42
CA LYS A 131 -13.28 -9.34 4.64
C LYS A 131 -14.70 -9.75 5.03
N LYS A 132 -14.83 -10.95 5.62
CA LYS A 132 -16.13 -11.50 6.04
C LYS A 132 -16.83 -10.65 7.11
N ASP A 133 -16.07 -9.96 7.95
CA ASP A 133 -16.57 -9.14 9.06
C ASP A 133 -17.12 -7.77 8.62
N THR A 134 -16.99 -7.42 7.34
CA THR A 134 -17.52 -6.17 6.81
C THR A 134 -19.05 -6.23 6.72
N PRO A 135 -19.76 -5.18 7.18
CA PRO A 135 -21.22 -5.10 7.08
C PRO A 135 -21.74 -5.41 5.68
N LYS A 136 -22.92 -6.05 5.60
CA LYS A 136 -23.56 -6.43 4.33
C LYS A 136 -23.88 -5.23 3.45
N ASP A 137 -24.31 -4.14 4.07
CA ASP A 137 -24.57 -2.85 3.43
C ASP A 137 -23.58 -1.80 3.92
N VAL A 138 -22.95 -1.12 2.97
CA VAL A 138 -21.90 -0.13 3.22
C VAL A 138 -22.49 1.25 2.98
N SER A 139 -22.72 1.99 4.06
CA SER A 139 -23.04 3.43 4.01
C SER A 139 -21.77 4.27 3.84
N VAL A 140 -21.92 5.57 3.57
CA VAL A 140 -20.78 6.49 3.45
C VAL A 140 -19.93 6.53 4.74
N ASP A 141 -20.57 6.47 5.90
CA ASP A 141 -19.86 6.53 7.19
C ASP A 141 -19.10 5.23 7.47
N ILE A 142 -19.72 4.07 7.16
CA ILE A 142 -19.04 2.76 7.23
C ILE A 142 -17.87 2.74 6.25
N PHE A 143 -18.08 3.23 5.02
CA PHE A 143 -17.05 3.30 4.01
C PHE A 143 -15.84 4.13 4.48
N VAL A 144 -16.10 5.33 4.99
CA VAL A 144 -15.05 6.22 5.48
C VAL A 144 -14.34 5.61 6.69
N ALA A 145 -15.07 5.07 7.66
CA ALA A 145 -14.48 4.47 8.86
C ALA A 145 -13.55 3.31 8.52
N LEU A 146 -14.01 2.36 7.71
CA LEU A 146 -13.23 1.19 7.31
C LEU A 146 -12.03 1.57 6.43
N SER A 147 -12.21 2.47 5.46
CA SER A 147 -11.11 2.95 4.62
C SER A 147 -10.05 3.70 5.45
N MET A 148 -10.45 4.42 6.50
CA MET A 148 -9.50 5.05 7.42
C MET A 148 -8.67 4.04 8.20
N THR A 149 -9.20 2.85 8.50
CA THR A 149 -8.39 1.77 9.10
C THR A 149 -7.34 1.22 8.13
N ALA A 150 -7.64 1.19 6.82
CA ALA A 150 -6.65 0.85 5.80
C ALA A 150 -5.55 1.92 5.73
N LEU A 151 -5.95 3.20 5.72
CA LEU A 151 -5.05 4.36 5.64
C LEU A 151 -4.26 4.67 6.93
N ALA A 152 -4.61 4.01 8.03
CA ALA A 152 -3.87 4.07 9.29
C ALA A 152 -2.75 3.02 9.35
N ARG A 153 -2.77 2.03 8.45
CA ARG A 153 -1.71 1.05 8.32
C ARG A 153 -0.66 1.60 7.35
N PRO A 154 0.63 1.29 7.56
CA PRO A 154 1.60 1.46 6.51
C PRO A 154 1.15 0.62 5.30
N PHE A 155 1.13 1.20 4.10
CA PHE A 155 0.92 0.47 2.87
C PHE A 155 1.84 -0.75 2.82
N ALA A 156 1.24 -1.93 2.73
CA ALA A 156 1.95 -3.15 2.44
C ALA A 156 2.09 -3.25 0.93
N LEU A 157 3.31 -3.09 0.42
CA LEU A 157 3.60 -3.28 -0.99
C LEU A 157 3.21 -4.73 -1.36
N GLN A 158 2.20 -4.86 -2.23
CA GLN A 158 1.63 -6.14 -2.71
C GLN A 158 2.07 -6.43 -4.15
#